data_AF-A0A2S9XRK0-F1
#
_entry.id   AF-A0A2S9XRK0-F1
#
_cell.length_a   1.000
_cell.length_b   1.000
_cell.length_c   1.000
_cell.angle_alpha   90.00
_cell.angle_beta   90.00
_cell.angle_gamma   90.00
#
_symmetry.space_group_name_H-M   'P 1'
#
loop_
_entity.id
_entity.type
_entity.pdbx_description
1 polymer ?
#
loop_
_entity_poly.entity_id
_entity_poly.type
_entity_poly.pdbx_seq_one_letter_code
_entity_poly.pdbx_strand_id
1 'polypeptide(L)'
;MTWLNRILLALFITAAIAFLPSYEHLGAEDLARVRAERDALQDGNAELRDEIRLLEAEVDALHRDPSDARSHERVDTELARIAREDLNMIKPGELVFELHRPRTELDESTGDQP
;
A
#
# COMPACT_ATOMS: atom_id res chain seq x y z
N MET A 1 13.28 -56.40 38.88
CA MET A 1 13.72 -56.22 37.48
C MET A 1 13.14 -54.97 36.81
N THR A 2 11.86 -54.60 37.04
CA THR A 2 11.23 -53.44 36.39
C THR A 2 11.75 -52.07 36.87
N TRP A 3 12.17 -51.97 38.13
CA TRP A 3 12.63 -50.69 38.71
C TRP A 3 13.93 -50.17 38.08
N LEU A 4 14.90 -51.07 37.83
CA LEU A 4 16.15 -50.72 37.15
C LEU A 4 15.91 -50.27 35.70
N ASN A 5 15.00 -50.95 34.99
CA ASN A 5 14.65 -50.60 33.63
C ASN A 5 13.97 -49.22 33.56
N ARG A 6 13.16 -48.86 34.57
CA ARG A 6 12.54 -47.53 34.66
C ARG A 6 13.55 -46.41 34.90
N ILE A 7 14.59 -46.67 35.71
CA ILE A 7 15.67 -45.70 35.94
C ILE A 7 16.48 -45.48 34.67
N LEU A 8 16.85 -46.56 33.96
CA LEU A 8 17.57 -46.45 32.70
C LEU A 8 16.74 -45.74 31.62
N LEU A 9 15.44 -46.04 31.54
CA LEU A 9 14.54 -45.36 30.62
C LEU A 9 14.41 -43.87 30.95
N ALA A 10 14.25 -43.52 32.23
CA ALA A 10 14.18 -42.13 32.67
C ALA A 10 15.47 -41.38 32.32
N LEU A 11 16.63 -41.97 32.60
CA LEU A 11 17.94 -41.39 32.30
C LEU A 11 18.14 -41.22 30.79
N PHE A 12 17.69 -42.17 29.98
CA PHE A 12 17.70 -42.08 28.53
C PHE A 12 16.80 -40.96 28.00
N ILE A 13 15.58 -40.83 28.54
CA ILE A 13 14.66 -39.74 28.16
C ILE A 13 15.24 -38.39 28.56
N THR A 14 15.78 -38.26 29.77
CA THR A 14 16.43 -37.02 30.21
C THR A 14 17.65 -36.68 29.35
N ALA A 15 18.48 -37.66 29.00
CA ALA A 15 19.61 -37.46 28.09
C ALA A 15 19.15 -37.07 26.68
N ALA A 16 18.09 -37.70 26.16
CA ALA A 16 17.52 -37.39 24.85
C ALA A 16 16.93 -35.97 24.80
N ILE A 17 16.30 -35.51 25.88
CA ILE A 17 15.78 -34.15 25.98
C ILE A 17 16.93 -33.14 26.17
N ALA A 18 17.95 -33.46 26.97
CA ALA A 18 19.09 -32.58 27.23
C ALA A 18 20.02 -32.42 26.02
N PHE A 19 20.12 -33.43 25.16
CA PHE A 19 20.87 -33.37 23.90
C PHE A 19 20.01 -32.96 22.70
N LEU A 20 18.71 -32.71 22.88
CA LEU A 20 17.90 -32.14 21.82
C LEU A 20 18.38 -30.69 21.62
N PRO A 21 18.94 -30.34 20.45
CA PRO A 21 19.32 -28.96 20.19
C PRO A 21 18.04 -28.14 20.20
N SER A 22 17.89 -27.29 21.21
CA SER A 22 16.76 -26.39 21.38
C SER A 22 16.53 -25.62 20.09
N TYR A 23 15.27 -25.53 19.65
CA TYR A 23 14.79 -24.80 18.46
C TYR A 23 15.11 -23.29 18.46
N GLU A 24 15.90 -22.79 19.41
CA GLU A 24 16.30 -21.39 19.54
C GLU A 24 17.02 -20.84 18.29
N HIS A 25 17.75 -21.69 17.56
CA HIS A 25 18.44 -21.26 16.34
C HIS A 25 17.51 -21.02 15.15
N LEU A 26 16.36 -21.69 15.08
CA LEU A 26 15.40 -21.52 13.98
C LEU A 26 14.55 -20.25 14.14
N GLY A 27 14.30 -19.81 15.37
CA GLY A 27 13.48 -18.62 15.63
C GLY A 27 14.24 -17.29 15.53
N ALA A 28 15.51 -17.25 15.92
CA ALA A 28 16.27 -16.00 15.97
C ALA A 28 16.60 -15.43 14.57
N GLU A 29 16.97 -16.30 13.63
CA GLU A 29 17.27 -15.89 12.25
C GLU A 29 16.01 -15.46 11.50
N ASP A 30 14.90 -16.17 11.71
CA ASP A 30 13.61 -15.83 11.09
C ASP A 30 13.03 -14.51 11.63
N LEU A 31 13.15 -14.27 12.94
CA LEU A 31 12.73 -13.00 13.54
C LEU A 31 13.60 -11.82 13.08
N ALA A 32 14.90 -12.01 12.89
CA ALA A 32 15.78 -10.98 12.36
C ALA A 32 15.41 -10.61 10.91
N ARG A 33 15.14 -11.64 10.08
CA ARG A 33 14.68 -11.46 8.70
C ARG A 33 13.35 -10.71 8.64
N VAL A 34 12.35 -11.15 9.40
CA VAL A 34 11.02 -10.52 9.42
C VAL A 34 11.08 -9.08 9.92
N ARG A 35 11.95 -8.77 10.90
CA ARG A 35 12.16 -7.39 11.35
C ARG A 35 12.77 -6.52 10.26
N ALA A 36 13.80 -7.00 9.57
CA ALA A 36 14.44 -6.28 8.47
C ALA A 36 13.46 -6.05 7.31
N GLU A 37 12.61 -7.03 7.00
CA GLU A 37 11.56 -6.88 5.98
C GLU A 37 10.50 -5.86 6.40
N ARG A 38 10.07 -5.89 7.67
CA ARG A 38 9.16 -4.87 8.21
C ARG A 38 9.76 -3.47 8.15
N ASP A 39 11.03 -3.31 8.51
CA ASP A 39 11.72 -2.02 8.47
C ASP A 39 11.80 -1.51 7.02
N ALA A 40 12.18 -2.37 6.07
CA ALA A 40 12.23 -2.01 4.65
C ALA A 40 10.85 -1.63 4.08
N LEU A 41 9.78 -2.34 4.46
CA LEU A 41 8.41 -1.99 4.06
C LEU A 41 7.96 -0.66 4.67
N GLN A 42 8.34 -0.39 5.91
CA GLN A 42 8.00 0.86 6.59
C GLN A 42 8.69 2.06 5.92
N ASP A 43 9.96 1.91 5.58
CA ASP A 43 10.73 2.93 4.87
C ASP A 43 10.16 3.17 3.45
N GLY A 44 9.89 2.10 2.70
CA GLY A 44 9.27 2.22 1.38
C GLY A 44 7.87 2.83 1.41
N ASN A 45 7.08 2.55 2.44
CA ASN A 45 5.78 3.18 2.60
C ASN A 45 5.88 4.69 2.89
N ALA A 46 6.89 5.10 3.67
CA ALA A 46 7.16 6.51 3.93
C ALA A 46 7.57 7.24 2.64
N GLU A 47 8.47 6.65 1.85
CA GLU A 47 8.90 7.20 0.55
C GLU A 47 7.71 7.37 -0.41
N LEU A 48 6.88 6.34 -0.57
CA LEU A 48 5.70 6.40 -1.44
C LEU A 48 4.70 7.47 -0.99
N ARG A 49 4.51 7.65 0.33
CA ARG A 49 3.62 8.69 0.86
C ARG A 49 4.14 10.09 0.56
N ASP A 50 5.45 10.29 0.61
CA ASP A 50 6.05 11.57 0.27
C ASP A 50 5.99 11.84 -1.24
N GLU A 51 6.16 10.82 -2.07
CA GLU A 51 5.97 10.91 -3.54
C GLU A 51 4.52 11.26 -3.89
N ILE A 52 3.54 10.58 -3.27
CA ILE A 52 2.12 10.90 -3.45
C ILE A 52 1.85 12.36 -3.06
N ARG A 53 2.35 12.82 -1.91
CA ARG A 53 2.16 14.21 -1.47
C ARG A 53 2.76 15.21 -2.46
N LEU A 54 3.92 14.89 -3.05
CA LEU A 54 4.56 15.74 -4.04
C LEU A 54 3.75 15.79 -5.34
N LEU A 55 3.27 14.64 -5.82
CA LEU A 55 2.41 14.55 -6.99
C LEU A 55 1.07 15.26 -6.78
N GLU A 56 0.45 15.10 -5.61
CA GLU A 56 -0.77 15.82 -5.24
C GLU A 56 -0.52 17.33 -5.24
N ALA A 57 0.60 17.80 -4.68
CA ALA A 57 0.95 19.21 -4.71
C ALA A 57 1.21 19.74 -6.13
N GLU A 58 1.81 18.92 -7.00
CA GLU A 58 2.03 19.26 -8.41
C GLU A 58 0.70 19.32 -9.18
N VAL A 59 -0.17 18.33 -9.00
CA VAL A 59 -1.51 18.31 -9.59
C VAL A 59 -2.34 19.49 -9.09
N ASP A 60 -2.30 19.79 -7.80
CA ASP A 60 -2.97 20.93 -7.19
C ASP A 60 -2.43 22.25 -7.74
N ALA A 61 -1.12 22.36 -7.95
CA ALA A 61 -0.52 23.55 -8.56
C ALA A 61 -0.98 23.71 -10.02
N LEU A 62 -1.16 22.62 -10.76
CA LEU A 62 -1.69 22.62 -12.12
C LEU A 62 -3.20 22.95 -12.15
N HIS A 63 -3.95 22.49 -11.15
CA HIS A 63 -5.40 22.73 -11.01
C HIS A 63 -5.73 24.06 -10.33
N ARG A 64 -4.75 24.83 -9.83
CA ARG A 64 -4.99 26.08 -9.11
C ARG A 64 -5.44 27.20 -10.05
N ASP A 65 -6.73 27.14 -10.43
CA ASP A 65 -7.73 28.07 -9.91
C ASP A 65 -9.14 27.45 -10.05
N PRO A 66 -9.60 26.64 -9.06
CA PRO A 66 -10.95 26.07 -9.07
C PRO A 66 -12.04 27.09 -8.69
N SER A 67 -11.66 28.31 -8.30
CA SER A 67 -12.57 29.40 -7.95
C SER A 67 -12.80 30.40 -9.09
N ASP A 68 -11.90 30.44 -10.08
CA ASP A 68 -12.14 31.16 -11.33
C ASP A 68 -12.85 30.22 -12.30
N ALA A 69 -14.16 30.41 -12.50
CA ALA A 69 -14.93 29.61 -13.45
C ALA A 69 -14.36 29.66 -14.88
N ARG A 70 -13.50 30.65 -15.19
CA ARG A 70 -12.85 30.80 -16.50
C ARG A 70 -11.60 29.94 -16.69
N SER A 71 -10.97 29.45 -15.62
CA SER A 71 -9.81 28.54 -15.72
C SER A 71 -10.23 27.12 -16.10
N HIS A 72 -11.36 26.64 -15.55
CA HIS A 72 -11.96 25.37 -15.97
C HIS A 72 -12.32 25.39 -17.46
N GLU A 73 -13.10 26.38 -17.91
CA GLU A 73 -13.52 26.50 -19.32
C GLU A 73 -12.33 26.52 -20.31
N ARG A 74 -11.18 27.09 -19.90
CA ARG A 74 -9.94 27.09 -20.69
C ARG A 74 -9.25 25.74 -20.73
N VAL A 75 -9.07 25.07 -19.58
CA VAL A 75 -8.47 23.73 -19.52
C VAL A 75 -9.34 22.73 -20.28
N ASP A 76 -10.65 22.85 -20.18
CA ASP A 76 -11.63 21.98 -20.83
C ASP A 76 -11.63 22.15 -22.36
N THR A 77 -11.50 23.40 -22.83
CA THR A 77 -11.35 23.70 -24.27
C THR A 77 -10.04 23.12 -24.82
N GLU A 78 -8.96 23.19 -24.06
CA GLU A 78 -7.65 22.63 -24.44
C GLU A 78 -7.69 21.10 -24.45
N LEU A 79 -8.33 20.45 -23.47
CA LEU A 79 -8.54 19.00 -23.43
C LEU A 79 -9.39 18.52 -24.61
N ALA A 80 -10.48 19.24 -24.92
CA ALA A 80 -11.32 18.95 -26.07
C ALA A 80 -10.57 19.12 -27.40
N ARG A 81 -9.66 20.10 -27.48
CA ARG A 81 -8.77 20.28 -28.64
C ARG A 81 -7.78 19.12 -28.76
N ILE A 82 -7.08 18.76 -27.70
CA ILE A 82 -6.10 17.64 -27.68
C ILE A 82 -6.79 16.32 -28.05
N ALA A 83 -7.97 16.04 -27.52
CA ALA A 83 -8.73 14.83 -27.85
C ALA A 83 -9.13 14.75 -29.34
N ARG A 84 -9.40 15.90 -29.97
CA ARG A 84 -9.82 15.99 -31.38
C ARG A 84 -8.64 16.05 -32.36
N GLU A 85 -7.66 16.92 -32.10
CA GLU A 85 -6.52 17.18 -33.00
C GLU A 85 -5.42 16.14 -32.84
N ASP A 86 -5.03 15.81 -31.60
CA ASP A 86 -3.84 14.98 -31.35
C ASP A 86 -4.19 13.49 -31.22
N LEU A 87 -5.32 13.17 -30.58
CA LEU A 87 -5.71 11.77 -30.33
C LEU A 87 -6.70 11.21 -31.36
N ASN A 88 -7.27 12.06 -32.23
CA ASN A 88 -8.26 11.69 -33.26
C ASN A 88 -9.40 10.78 -32.71
N MET A 89 -9.74 10.97 -31.43
CA MET A 89 -10.72 10.15 -30.70
C MET A 89 -12.16 10.57 -30.99
N ILE A 90 -12.36 11.75 -31.58
CA ILE A 90 -13.68 12.33 -31.88
C ILE A 90 -13.75 12.61 -33.38
N LYS A 91 -14.71 12.00 -34.09
CA LYS A 91 -14.86 12.18 -35.53
C LYS A 91 -15.57 13.50 -35.88
N PRO A 92 -15.37 14.05 -37.09
CA PRO A 92 -16.12 15.23 -37.53
C PRO A 92 -17.64 14.98 -37.49
N GLY A 93 -18.36 15.82 -36.75
CA GLY A 93 -19.83 15.73 -36.59
C GLY A 93 -20.31 15.01 -35.33
N GLU A 94 -19.40 14.52 -34.48
CA GLU A 94 -19.74 13.87 -33.21
C GLU A 94 -19.90 14.90 -32.07
N LEU A 95 -20.92 14.70 -31.23
CA LEU A 95 -21.28 15.62 -30.14
C LEU A 95 -20.81 15.02 -28.80
N VAL A 96 -19.97 15.77 -28.08
CA VAL A 96 -19.40 15.35 -26.79
C VAL A 96 -20.10 16.09 -25.68
N PHE A 97 -20.59 15.35 -24.67
CA PHE A 97 -21.18 15.91 -23.46
C PHE A 97 -20.32 15.54 -22.26
N GLU A 98 -20.03 16.52 -21.42
CA GLU A 98 -19.34 16.29 -20.16
C GLU A 98 -20.36 15.96 -19.06
N LEU A 99 -20.19 14.81 -18.41
CA LEU A 99 -21.00 14.45 -17.25
C LEU A 99 -20.28 14.85 -15.97
N HIS A 100 -20.75 15.91 -15.33
CA HIS A 100 -20.33 16.25 -13.97
C HIS A 100 -21.01 15.30 -12.99
N ARG A 101 -20.23 14.40 -12.37
CA ARG A 101 -20.75 13.56 -11.29
C ARG A 101 -20.88 14.41 -10.03
N PRO A 102 -22.06 14.48 -9.38
CA PRO A 102 -22.16 15.15 -8.09
C PRO A 102 -21.19 14.48 -7.10
N ARG A 103 -20.44 15.30 -6.35
CA ARG A 103 -19.51 14.83 -5.32
C ARG A 103 -20.34 14.12 -4.24
N THR A 104 -20.24 12.79 -4.19
CA THR A 104 -20.89 11.98 -3.17
C THR A 104 -20.08 12.10 -1.87
N GLU A 105 -20.65 12.73 -0.85
CA GLU A 105 -20.05 12.97 0.49
C GLU A 105 -19.88 11.69 1.34
N LEU A 106 -19.52 10.54 0.76
CA LEU A 106 -19.49 9.25 1.47
C LEU A 106 -18.10 8.83 2.00
N ASP A 107 -17.08 9.68 1.96
CA ASP A 107 -15.73 9.32 2.43
C ASP A 107 -15.39 9.71 3.89
N GLU A 108 -16.30 10.36 4.62
CA GLU A 108 -16.03 10.77 6.03
C GLU A 108 -16.37 9.71 7.11
N SER A 109 -16.82 8.51 6.75
CA SER A 109 -17.30 7.53 7.75
C SER A 109 -16.35 6.34 8.02
N THR A 110 -15.21 6.20 7.33
CA THR A 110 -14.34 5.02 7.52
C THR A 110 -12.91 5.43 7.88
N GLY A 111 -12.75 6.10 9.01
CA GLY A 111 -11.43 6.49 9.50
C GLY A 111 -11.31 6.70 11.01
N ASP A 112 -12.37 6.42 11.79
CA ASP A 112 -12.32 6.51 13.24
C ASP A 112 -13.04 5.31 13.86
N GLN A 113 -12.29 4.24 14.12
CA GLN A 113 -12.61 3.30 15.19
C GLN A 113 -11.32 2.87 15.92
N PRO A 114 -11.39 2.73 17.25
CA PRO A 114 -10.27 2.82 18.21
C PRO A 114 -9.32 1.62 18.25
#